data_AF-A0A3A1X4M1-F1
#
_entry.id   AF-A0A3A1X4M1-F1
#
_cell.length_a   1.000
_cell.length_b   1.000
_cell.length_c   1.000
_cell.angle_alpha   90.00
_cell.angle_beta   90.00
_cell.angle_gamma   90.00
#
_symmetry.space_group_name_H-M   'P 1'
#
loop_
_entity.id
_entity.type
_entity.pdbx_description
1 polymer ?
#
loop_
_entity_poly.entity_id
_entity_poly.type
_entity_poly.pdbx_seq_one_letter_code
_entity_poly.pdbx_strand_id
1 'polypeptide(L)'
;IWQDAEAAKILVDSGLKNIMFVGWDACLGECMLNPQEIANIRKSGELGKFVIDCNRELMEMNVSRFGDAYLDMADPSAVAAALYPECISECTKYYCQVDATPGPSYGSVLVDANFFSGKTPNVEICSRLNPEKYKNYIYRTLHVVD
;
A
#
# COMPACT_ATOMS: atom_id res chain seq x y z
N ILE A 1 -1.78 -0.32 -11.46
CA ILE A 1 -1.97 0.81 -12.39
C ILE A 1 -1.25 0.54 -13.71
N TRP A 2 0.07 0.34 -13.73
CA TRP A 2 0.82 0.05 -14.96
C TRP A 2 0.28 -1.11 -15.82
N GLN A 3 -0.32 -2.14 -15.21
CA GLN A 3 -0.92 -3.25 -15.97
C GLN A 3 -2.13 -2.84 -16.83
N ASP A 4 -2.86 -1.78 -16.46
CA ASP A 4 -4.05 -1.27 -17.15
C ASP A 4 -4.27 0.20 -16.76
N ALA A 5 -3.59 1.11 -17.48
CA ALA A 5 -3.68 2.54 -17.20
C ALA A 5 -5.03 3.12 -17.65
N GLU A 6 -5.64 2.56 -18.68
CA GLU A 6 -6.96 2.94 -19.20
C GLU A 6 -8.05 2.72 -18.16
N ALA A 7 -8.09 1.55 -17.51
CA ALA A 7 -9.04 1.27 -16.44
C ALA A 7 -8.82 2.19 -15.23
N ALA A 8 -7.57 2.41 -14.84
CA ALA A 8 -7.24 3.32 -13.74
C ALA A 8 -7.65 4.78 -14.07
N LYS A 9 -7.47 5.21 -15.32
CA LYS A 9 -7.93 6.51 -15.80
C LYS A 9 -9.45 6.65 -15.72
N ILE A 10 -10.20 5.63 -16.17
CA ILE A 10 -11.66 5.61 -16.05
C ILE A 10 -12.09 5.76 -14.59
N LEU A 11 -11.43 5.06 -13.66
CA LEU A 11 -11.72 5.17 -12.23
C LEU A 11 -11.49 6.60 -11.70
N VAL A 12 -10.34 7.20 -12.00
CA VAL A 12 -9.98 8.56 -11.55
C VAL A 12 -10.90 9.63 -12.15
N ASP A 13 -11.35 9.44 -13.39
CA ASP A 13 -12.23 10.36 -14.11
C ASP A 13 -13.74 10.08 -13.86
N SER A 14 -14.08 9.03 -13.09
CA SER A 14 -15.47 8.55 -12.90
C SER A 14 -16.40 9.51 -12.16
N GLY A 15 -15.86 10.47 -11.40
CA GLY A 15 -16.63 11.37 -10.54
C GLY A 15 -17.08 10.77 -9.20
N LEU A 16 -16.66 9.54 -8.87
CA LEU A 16 -16.86 8.95 -7.55
C LEU A 16 -16.22 9.85 -6.47
N LYS A 17 -16.90 10.00 -5.33
CA LYS A 17 -16.49 10.96 -4.29
C LYS A 17 -15.41 10.45 -3.36
N ASN A 18 -15.37 9.12 -3.17
CA ASN A 18 -14.53 8.44 -2.18
C ASN A 18 -13.61 7.46 -2.92
N ILE A 19 -12.53 7.99 -3.50
CA ILE A 19 -11.43 7.21 -4.05
C ILE A 19 -10.21 7.50 -3.20
N MET A 20 -9.62 6.47 -2.61
CA MET A 20 -8.34 6.52 -1.92
C MET A 20 -7.36 5.59 -2.61
N PHE A 21 -6.21 6.13 -3.00
CA PHE A 21 -5.06 5.34 -3.41
C PHE A 21 -4.11 5.22 -2.22
N VAL A 22 -3.97 4.00 -1.73
CA VAL A 22 -2.91 3.63 -0.80
C VAL A 22 -1.70 3.26 -1.64
N GLY A 23 -0.77 4.19 -1.73
CA GLY A 23 0.41 4.04 -2.58
C GLY A 23 1.31 2.93 -2.09
N TRP A 24 2.13 2.40 -3.00
CA TRP A 24 3.21 1.49 -2.65
C TRP A 24 4.12 2.09 -1.57
N ASP A 25 4.39 3.39 -1.64
CA ASP A 25 5.16 4.15 -0.67
C ASP A 25 4.63 4.02 0.77
N ALA A 26 3.32 3.84 0.95
CA ALA A 26 2.69 3.76 2.26
C ALA A 26 3.06 2.47 3.03
N CYS A 27 3.48 1.42 2.31
CA CYS A 27 3.84 0.11 2.87
C CYS A 27 5.35 -0.18 2.83
N LEU A 28 6.17 0.80 2.47
CA LEU A 28 7.63 0.67 2.45
C LEU A 28 8.28 1.12 3.77
N GLY A 29 9.60 0.89 3.86
CA GLY A 29 10.42 1.29 4.99
C GLY A 29 9.98 0.60 6.28
N GLU A 30 9.71 1.39 7.31
CA GLU A 30 9.34 0.89 8.64
C GLU A 30 8.02 0.09 8.65
N CYS A 31 7.15 0.26 7.64
CA CYS A 31 5.91 -0.50 7.51
C CYS A 31 6.13 -1.91 6.93
N MET A 32 7.29 -2.20 6.33
CA MET A 32 7.60 -3.57 5.90
C MET A 32 7.73 -4.50 7.12
N LEU A 33 7.28 -5.74 6.99
CA LEU A 33 7.59 -6.76 7.99
C LEU A 33 9.04 -7.19 7.81
N ASN A 34 9.83 -7.08 8.87
CA ASN A 34 11.22 -7.51 8.90
C ASN A 34 11.34 -9.01 9.24
N PRO A 35 12.53 -9.64 9.07
CA PRO A 35 12.70 -11.07 9.32
C PRO A 35 12.30 -11.53 10.72
N GLN A 36 12.51 -10.70 11.75
CA GLN A 36 12.13 -11.02 13.12
C GLN A 36 10.60 -11.04 13.30
N GLU A 37 9.92 -10.05 12.74
CA GLU A 37 8.45 -9.95 12.76
C GLU A 37 7.81 -11.10 11.96
N ILE A 38 8.38 -11.42 10.80
CA ILE A 38 7.98 -12.57 9.97
C ILE A 38 8.13 -13.87 10.74
N ALA A 39 9.26 -14.09 11.40
CA ALA A 39 9.49 -15.28 12.21
C ALA A 39 8.50 -15.39 13.38
N ASN A 40 8.12 -14.27 13.99
CA ASN A 40 7.13 -14.22 15.06
C ASN A 40 5.74 -14.58 14.54
N ILE A 41 5.29 -13.95 13.44
CA ILE A 41 3.99 -14.26 12.80
C ILE A 41 3.94 -15.74 12.40
N ARG A 42 4.99 -16.27 11.78
CA ARG A 42 5.02 -17.66 11.31
C ARG A 42 4.85 -18.67 12.46
N LYS A 43 5.30 -18.32 13.67
CA LYS A 43 5.24 -19.16 14.87
C LYS A 43 3.94 -18.98 15.67
N SER A 44 3.07 -18.03 15.33
CA SER A 44 1.87 -17.73 16.12
C SER A 44 0.76 -18.77 15.99
N GLY A 45 0.78 -19.60 14.94
CA GLY A 45 -0.24 -20.62 14.71
C GLY A 45 -0.39 -20.97 13.23
N GLU A 46 -1.43 -21.74 12.90
CA GLU A 46 -1.67 -22.19 11.52
C GLU A 46 -1.93 -21.04 10.56
N LEU A 47 -2.69 -20.02 10.98
CA LEU A 47 -2.98 -18.84 10.16
C LEU A 47 -1.72 -18.02 9.89
N GLY A 48 -0.92 -17.74 10.93
CA GLY A 48 0.35 -17.02 10.78
C GLY A 48 1.33 -17.78 9.89
N LYS A 49 1.43 -19.10 10.05
CA LYS A 49 2.22 -19.96 9.18
C LYS A 49 1.76 -19.89 7.72
N PHE A 50 0.46 -20.00 7.48
CA PHE A 50 -0.12 -19.90 6.14
C PHE A 50 0.22 -18.57 5.47
N VAL A 51 0.02 -17.45 6.17
CA VAL A 51 0.27 -16.09 5.64
C VAL A 51 1.73 -15.89 5.27
N ILE A 52 2.67 -16.39 6.09
CA ILE A 52 4.09 -16.26 5.77
C ILE A 52 4.49 -17.21 4.64
N ASP A 53 4.04 -18.47 4.66
CA ASP A 53 4.44 -19.47 3.67
C ASP A 53 3.90 -19.15 2.27
N CYS A 54 2.71 -18.53 2.14
CA CYS A 54 2.16 -18.12 0.85
C CYS A 54 2.87 -16.90 0.23
N ASN A 55 3.60 -16.12 1.04
CA ASN A 55 4.40 -14.98 0.57
C ASN A 55 5.89 -15.31 0.38
N ARG A 56 6.29 -16.58 0.39
CA ARG A 56 7.71 -17.00 0.29
C ARG A 56 8.43 -16.43 -0.93
N GLU A 57 7.83 -16.52 -2.11
CA GLU A 57 8.45 -16.05 -3.34
C GLU A 57 8.65 -14.53 -3.34
N LEU A 58 7.75 -13.77 -2.69
CA LEU A 58 7.91 -12.34 -2.49
C LEU A 58 9.11 -12.03 -1.57
N MET A 59 9.28 -12.80 -0.49
CA MET A 59 10.45 -12.66 0.39
C MET A 59 11.75 -12.95 -0.36
N GLU A 60 11.78 -14.00 -1.19
CA GLU A 60 12.96 -14.33 -2.02
C GLU A 60 13.29 -13.22 -3.01
N MET A 61 12.28 -12.64 -3.67
CA MET A 61 12.45 -11.48 -4.53
C MET A 61 13.00 -10.27 -3.76
N ASN A 62 12.49 -10.03 -2.56
CA ASN A 62 12.85 -8.87 -1.74
C ASN A 62 14.27 -8.93 -1.18
N VAL A 63 14.89 -10.11 -1.06
CA VAL A 63 16.33 -10.22 -0.77
C VAL A 63 17.15 -9.47 -1.83
N SER A 64 16.80 -9.59 -3.11
CA SER A 64 17.51 -8.89 -4.19
C SER A 64 17.19 -7.39 -4.26
N ARG A 65 15.99 -6.98 -3.85
CA ARG A 65 15.52 -5.57 -3.92
C ARG A 65 15.94 -4.73 -2.71
N PHE A 66 15.93 -5.34 -1.52
CA PHE A 66 16.07 -4.65 -0.24
C PHE A 66 17.18 -5.23 0.66
N GLY A 67 17.85 -6.31 0.24
CA GLY A 67 18.99 -6.90 0.95
C GLY A 67 18.63 -7.90 2.04
N ASP A 68 17.35 -8.13 2.33
CA ASP A 68 16.88 -9.14 3.28
C ASP A 68 15.43 -9.58 2.95
N ALA A 69 14.95 -10.63 3.61
CA ALA A 69 13.63 -11.22 3.44
C ALA A 69 12.52 -10.36 4.07
N TYR A 70 12.30 -9.16 3.54
CA TYR A 70 11.19 -8.27 3.93
C TYR A 70 9.87 -8.62 3.24
N LEU A 71 8.76 -8.21 3.84
CA LEU A 71 7.44 -8.18 3.19
C LEU A 71 6.89 -6.74 3.12
N ASP A 72 6.76 -6.24 1.90
CA ASP A 72 6.16 -4.99 1.46
C ASP A 72 4.68 -5.16 1.12
N MET A 73 3.85 -5.30 2.15
CA MET A 73 2.46 -5.76 2.07
C MET A 73 1.49 -4.67 1.55
N ALA A 74 1.53 -4.37 0.25
CA ALA A 74 0.70 -3.34 -0.39
C ALA A 74 -0.81 -3.56 -0.21
N ASP A 75 -1.32 -4.75 -0.53
CA ASP A 75 -2.77 -5.02 -0.44
C ASP A 75 -3.27 -5.01 1.02
N PRO A 76 -2.57 -5.63 1.99
CA PRO A 76 -2.92 -5.47 3.41
C PRO A 76 -2.86 -4.03 3.91
N SER A 77 -1.98 -3.20 3.37
CA SER A 77 -1.93 -1.76 3.70
C SER A 77 -3.18 -1.03 3.22
N ALA A 78 -3.68 -1.36 2.02
CA ALA A 78 -4.94 -0.82 1.53
C ALA A 78 -6.13 -1.25 2.38
N VAL A 79 -6.18 -2.53 2.79
CA VAL A 79 -7.22 -3.04 3.69
C VAL A 79 -7.15 -2.37 5.06
N ALA A 80 -5.94 -2.22 5.63
CA ALA A 80 -5.75 -1.57 6.92
C ALA A 80 -6.17 -0.09 6.88
N ALA A 81 -5.82 0.65 5.83
CA ALA A 81 -6.27 2.04 5.66
C ALA A 81 -7.80 2.15 5.59
N ALA A 82 -8.48 1.19 4.96
CA ALA A 82 -9.93 1.18 4.83
C ALA A 82 -10.66 0.78 6.13
N LEU A 83 -10.16 -0.23 6.85
CA LEU A 83 -10.84 -0.81 8.03
C LEU A 83 -10.33 -0.25 9.36
N TYR A 84 -9.14 0.34 9.37
CA TYR A 84 -8.45 0.83 10.55
C TYR A 84 -7.74 2.17 10.25
N PRO A 85 -8.51 3.22 9.88
CA PRO A 85 -7.97 4.48 9.38
C PRO A 85 -7.06 5.23 10.37
N GLU A 86 -7.07 4.88 11.66
CA GLU A 86 -6.15 5.45 12.65
C GLU A 86 -4.67 5.07 12.41
N CYS A 87 -4.40 4.08 11.55
CA CYS A 87 -3.05 3.78 11.10
C CYS A 87 -2.55 4.71 9.98
N ILE A 88 -3.40 5.58 9.40
CA ILE A 88 -2.98 6.53 8.38
C ILE A 88 -2.24 7.70 9.06
N SER A 89 -0.99 7.95 8.64
CA SER A 89 -0.21 9.11 9.12
C SER A 89 -0.29 10.29 8.17
N GLU A 90 -0.26 10.04 6.86
CA GLU A 90 -0.31 11.08 5.83
C GLU A 90 -1.28 10.66 4.74
N CYS A 91 -2.37 11.43 4.61
CA CYS A 91 -3.31 11.29 3.52
C CYS A 91 -3.93 12.64 3.18
N THR A 92 -3.84 13.03 1.90
CA THR A 92 -4.36 14.31 1.42
C THR A 92 -5.10 14.11 0.10
N LYS A 93 -6.18 14.87 -0.10
CA LYS A 93 -6.94 14.85 -1.35
C LYS A 93 -6.30 15.79 -2.37
N TYR A 94 -5.88 15.24 -3.50
CA TYR A 94 -5.25 15.98 -4.61
C TYR A 94 -6.07 15.86 -5.88
N TYR A 95 -5.79 16.75 -6.83
CA TYR A 95 -6.15 16.48 -8.21
C TYR A 95 -5.11 15.53 -8.81
N CYS A 96 -5.59 14.40 -9.31
CA CYS A 96 -4.78 13.35 -9.90
C CYS A 96 -5.24 13.02 -11.32
N GLN A 97 -4.29 12.62 -12.15
CA GLN A 97 -4.54 12.08 -13.49
C GLN A 97 -3.73 10.80 -13.68
N VAL A 98 -4.27 9.85 -14.45
CA VAL A 98 -3.51 8.68 -14.89
C VAL A 98 -3.03 8.91 -16.32
N ASP A 99 -1.74 8.71 -16.56
CA ASP A 99 -1.18 8.72 -17.90
C ASP A 99 -1.38 7.34 -18.56
N ALA A 100 -2.24 7.31 -19.57
CA ALA A 100 -2.49 6.13 -20.40
C ALA A 100 -1.93 6.30 -21.82
N THR A 101 -1.05 7.28 -22.05
CA THR A 101 -0.40 7.46 -23.35
C THR A 101 0.72 6.44 -23.54
N PRO A 102 0.93 5.91 -24.76
CA PRO A 102 2.07 5.05 -25.03
C PRO A 102 3.38 5.81 -24.81
N GLY A 103 4.18 5.37 -23.85
CA GLY A 103 5.41 6.06 -23.51
C GLY A 103 6.00 5.64 -22.17
N PRO A 104 7.13 6.24 -21.78
CA PRO A 104 7.83 5.91 -20.54
C PRO A 104 7.02 6.19 -19.27
N SER A 105 6.01 7.05 -19.36
CA SER A 105 5.12 7.44 -18.25
C SER A 105 3.80 6.67 -18.20
N TYR A 106 3.55 5.73 -19.13
CA TYR A 106 2.36 4.90 -19.12
C TYR A 106 2.16 4.24 -17.75
N GLY A 107 0.96 4.41 -17.17
CA GLY A 107 0.61 3.89 -15.84
C GLY A 107 1.02 4.77 -14.66
N SER A 108 1.55 5.97 -14.90
CA SER A 108 1.87 6.92 -13.83
C SER A 108 0.60 7.60 -13.30
N VAL A 109 0.55 7.82 -11.98
CA VAL A 109 -0.44 8.73 -11.36
C VAL A 109 0.23 10.07 -11.16
N LEU A 110 -0.18 11.05 -11.95
CA LEU A 110 0.27 12.44 -11.86
C LEU A 110 -0.52 13.13 -10.75
N VAL A 111 0.17 13.64 -9.73
CA VAL A 111 -0.44 14.25 -8.53
C VAL A 111 -0.12 15.74 -8.51
N ASP A 112 -1.14 16.60 -8.44
CA ASP A 112 -0.97 18.04 -8.21
C ASP A 112 -0.66 18.33 -6.73
N ALA A 113 0.53 17.91 -6.28
CA ALA A 113 0.94 18.00 -4.87
C ALA A 113 1.07 19.44 -4.35
N ASN A 114 1.24 20.42 -5.24
CA ASN A 114 1.40 21.84 -4.90
C ASN A 114 0.12 22.67 -5.14
N PHE A 115 -0.99 22.03 -5.55
CA PHE A 115 -2.28 22.69 -5.81
C PHE A 115 -2.19 23.84 -6.83
N PHE A 116 -1.27 23.74 -7.80
CA PHE A 116 -1.01 24.84 -8.75
C PHE A 116 -1.97 24.84 -9.95
N SER A 117 -2.62 23.70 -10.23
CA SER A 117 -3.43 23.54 -11.44
C SER A 117 -4.79 24.25 -11.39
N GLY A 118 -5.24 24.64 -10.19
CA GLY A 118 -6.59 25.17 -9.95
C GLY A 118 -7.72 24.13 -10.15
N LYS A 119 -7.38 22.86 -10.35
CA LYS A 119 -8.35 21.77 -10.53
C LYS A 119 -8.88 21.28 -9.19
N THR A 120 -10.14 20.84 -9.18
CA THR A 120 -10.77 20.28 -7.98
C THR A 120 -10.16 18.90 -7.65
N PRO A 121 -9.70 18.67 -6.40
CA PRO A 121 -9.21 17.37 -5.97
C PRO A 121 -10.21 16.22 -6.18
N ASN A 122 -9.73 15.08 -6.69
CA ASN A 122 -10.55 13.91 -7.05
C ASN A 122 -10.12 12.61 -6.32
N VAL A 123 -8.88 12.50 -5.84
CA VAL A 123 -8.36 11.28 -5.22
C VAL A 123 -7.65 11.61 -3.90
N GLU A 124 -7.91 10.82 -2.86
CA GLU A 124 -7.12 10.81 -1.63
C GLU A 124 -5.87 9.96 -1.84
N ILE A 125 -4.69 10.55 -1.65
CA ILE A 125 -3.41 9.84 -1.72
C ILE A 125 -2.95 9.57 -0.30
N CYS A 126 -3.00 8.31 0.13
CA CYS A 126 -2.40 7.85 1.37
C CYS A 126 -0.93 7.50 1.08
N SER A 127 -0.02 8.38 1.47
CA SER A 127 1.42 8.25 1.24
C SER A 127 2.16 7.59 2.39
N ARG A 128 1.57 7.55 3.60
CA ARG A 128 2.25 7.01 4.78
C ARG A 128 1.29 6.41 5.80
N LEU A 129 1.59 5.18 6.21
CA LEU A 129 1.02 4.57 7.40
C LEU A 129 1.93 4.78 8.62
N ASN A 130 1.33 4.76 9.81
CA ASN A 130 2.04 4.67 11.08
C ASN A 130 2.52 3.22 11.27
N PRO A 131 3.84 2.95 11.32
CA PRO A 131 4.37 1.59 11.36
C PRO A 131 3.88 0.77 12.54
N GLU A 132 3.84 1.37 13.74
CA GLU A 132 3.43 0.69 14.96
C GLU A 132 1.96 0.27 14.89
N LYS A 133 1.07 1.22 14.57
CA LYS A 133 -0.37 0.94 14.46
C LYS A 133 -0.67 -0.06 13.34
N TYR A 134 -0.01 0.08 12.20
CA TYR A 134 -0.20 -0.83 11.06
C TYR A 134 0.25 -2.26 11.41
N LYS A 135 1.44 -2.43 12.00
CA LYS A 135 1.92 -3.76 12.39
C LYS A 135 1.11 -4.37 13.53
N ASN A 136 0.67 -3.56 14.48
CA ASN A 136 -0.26 -4.00 15.53
C ASN A 136 -1.61 -4.45 14.95
N TYR A 137 -2.11 -3.78 13.91
CA TYR A 137 -3.30 -4.22 13.18
C TYR A 137 -3.09 -5.61 12.53
N ILE A 138 -1.95 -5.84 11.88
CA ILE A 138 -1.59 -7.16 11.35
C ILE A 138 -1.55 -8.21 12.47
N TYR A 139 -0.83 -7.94 13.56
CA TYR A 139 -0.69 -8.90 14.66
C TYR A 139 -2.04 -9.26 15.30
N ARG A 140 -2.92 -8.29 15.51
CA ARG A 140 -4.27 -8.54 16.01
C ARG A 140 -5.11 -9.35 15.04
N THR A 141 -5.01 -9.04 13.73
CA THR A 141 -5.72 -9.77 12.67
C THR A 141 -5.28 -11.23 12.57
N LEU A 142 -4.00 -11.49 12.83
CA LEU A 142 -3.40 -12.82 12.76
C LEU A 142 -3.32 -13.54 14.12
N HIS A 143 -3.90 -12.97 15.17
CA HIS A 143 -3.87 -13.51 16.54
C HIS A 143 -2.45 -13.86 17.03
N VAL A 144 -1.48 -12.96 16.75
CA VAL A 144 -0.07 -13.13 17.13
C VAL A 144 0.18 -12.81 18.61
N VAL A 145 -0.70 -12.00 19.20
CA VAL A 145 -0.74 -11.67 20.63
C VAL A 145 -2.11 -12.07 21.16
N ASP A 146 -2.11 -12.77 22.30
CA ASP A 146 -3.29 -12.96 23.14
C ASP A 146 -3.73 -11.60 23.75
#